data_AF-S8E5W3-F1
#
_entry.id   AF-S8E5W3-F1
#
_cell.length_a   1.000
_cell.length_b   1.000
_cell.length_c   1.000
_cell.angle_alpha   90.00
_cell.angle_beta   90.00
_cell.angle_gamma   90.00
#
_symmetry.space_group_name_H-M   'P 1'
#
loop_
_entity.id
_entity.type
_entity.pdbx_description
1 polymer ?
#
loop_
_entity_poly.entity_id
_entity_poly.type
_entity_poly.pdbx_seq_one_letter_code
_entity_poly.pdbx_strand_id
1 'polypeptide(L)'
;LGVISLFFIWEIAKHHNNKKRSKLPPPPPAIPGLPVLGNMLQLKEMKPFKTFAKWAEEYGPIYSIRTGANRMVVLNSATVAKEALVTRHSSISAKKLSNAVTILTAGKIIAMSDYNEFYKNAKRNLLNSILGANVQKRYRFLRDDMIDGIYEQLLAHSRDAHTSEKAVDFRAIFQTELFRLAMKQDLGEAVESLYVEEFGKTLSIDEIYKILVVDPVKGSAAVDWREFFPYLKWIPNRAFTERLQQLVYKRRIVMEEIIRQQKQHLAAGSVTKSYLQHLLFEADFALSDEELMILVWESLVEADTTAVAAEWAMYELSKHPQIQ
;
A
#
# COMPACT_ATOMS: atom_id res chain seq x y z
N LEU A 1 -43.82 -17.17 14.71
CA LEU A 1 -42.40 -17.17 14.27
C LEU A 1 -41.56 -16.11 15.00
N GLY A 2 -42.01 -14.84 15.14
CA GLY A 2 -41.22 -13.76 15.76
C GLY A 2 -40.90 -13.88 17.27
N VAL A 3 -41.74 -14.52 18.06
CA VAL A 3 -41.52 -14.68 19.52
C VAL A 3 -40.47 -15.75 19.82
N ILE A 4 -40.45 -16.83 19.03
CA ILE A 4 -39.50 -17.94 19.17
C ILE A 4 -38.09 -17.48 18.75
N SER A 5 -37.98 -16.66 17.69
CA SER A 5 -36.69 -16.07 17.28
C SER A 5 -36.13 -15.12 18.34
N LEU A 6 -36.96 -14.32 19.02
CA LEU A 6 -36.51 -13.43 20.09
C LEU A 6 -36.07 -14.22 21.34
N PHE A 7 -36.75 -15.32 21.67
CA PHE A 7 -36.36 -16.20 22.77
C PHE A 7 -35.01 -16.88 22.50
N PHE A 8 -34.77 -17.36 21.27
CA PHE A 8 -33.47 -17.92 20.88
C PHE A 8 -32.34 -16.88 20.88
N ILE A 9 -32.60 -15.65 20.43
CA ILE A 9 -31.62 -14.55 20.50
C ILE A 9 -31.31 -14.19 21.97
N TRP A 10 -32.31 -14.20 22.85
CA TRP A 10 -32.15 -13.94 24.28
C TRP A 10 -31.39 -15.07 24.99
N GLU A 11 -31.69 -16.34 24.69
CA GLU A 11 -30.96 -17.52 25.18
C GLU A 11 -29.48 -17.49 24.78
N ILE A 12 -29.19 -17.20 23.50
CA ILE A 12 -27.82 -17.08 22.99
C ILE A 12 -27.09 -15.89 23.64
N ALA A 13 -27.77 -14.77 23.88
CA ALA A 13 -27.21 -13.62 24.60
C ALA A 13 -26.91 -13.95 26.07
N LYS A 14 -27.75 -14.76 26.72
CA LYS A 14 -27.61 -15.18 28.12
C LYS A 14 -26.49 -16.21 28.30
N HIS A 15 -26.34 -17.13 27.34
CA HIS A 15 -25.29 -18.16 27.35
C HIS A 15 -23.88 -17.61 27.03
N HIS A 16 -23.77 -16.40 26.47
CA HIS A 16 -22.47 -15.77 26.22
C HIS A 16 -21.83 -15.11 27.46
N ASN A 17 -22.53 -15.08 28.60
CA ASN A 17 -22.10 -14.32 29.78
C ASN A 17 -21.54 -15.17 30.96
N ASN A 18 -21.33 -16.47 30.77
CA ASN A 18 -20.66 -17.32 31.75
C ASN A 18 -19.29 -17.78 31.25
N LYS A 19 -18.29 -16.89 31.29
CA LYS A 19 -16.88 -17.28 31.26
C LYS A 19 -16.23 -16.96 32.60
N LYS A 20 -15.66 -18.00 33.21
CA LYS A 20 -14.84 -17.96 34.43
C LYS A 20 -13.90 -16.75 34.40
N ARG A 21 -13.88 -15.97 35.48
CA ARG A 21 -12.99 -14.80 35.64
C ARG A 21 -11.53 -15.23 35.48
N SER A 22 -10.97 -14.95 34.31
CA SER A 22 -9.55 -15.02 34.06
C SER A 22 -8.84 -13.90 34.84
N LYS A 23 -7.59 -14.09 35.26
CA LYS A 23 -6.72 -13.05 35.87
C LYS A 23 -6.31 -11.95 34.87
N LEU A 24 -6.91 -11.94 33.68
CA LEU A 24 -6.64 -10.94 32.66
C LEU A 24 -7.40 -9.64 33.01
N PRO A 25 -6.82 -8.47 32.68
CA PRO A 25 -7.55 -7.21 32.78
C PRO A 25 -8.86 -7.29 31.97
N PRO A 26 -9.89 -6.51 32.37
CA PRO A 26 -11.12 -6.46 31.61
C PRO A 26 -10.83 -6.10 30.15
N PRO A 27 -11.59 -6.68 29.19
CA PRO A 27 -11.43 -6.31 27.79
C PRO A 27 -11.68 -4.80 27.62
N PRO A 28 -11.06 -4.16 26.61
CA PRO A 28 -11.29 -2.75 26.36
C PRO A 28 -12.78 -2.48 26.09
N PRO A 29 -13.28 -1.25 26.37
CA PRO A 29 -14.66 -0.86 26.07
C PRO A 29 -15.05 -1.24 24.64
N ALA A 30 -16.25 -1.79 24.46
CA ALA A 30 -16.74 -2.20 23.15
C ALA A 30 -17.77 -1.18 22.66
N ILE A 31 -17.54 -0.60 21.48
CA ILE A 31 -18.48 0.34 20.89
C ILE A 31 -19.76 -0.41 20.49
N PRO A 32 -20.95 0.03 20.94
CA PRO A 32 -22.21 -0.61 20.56
C PRO A 32 -22.40 -0.64 19.03
N GLY A 33 -22.60 -1.84 18.50
CA GLY A 33 -22.81 -2.10 17.08
C GLY A 33 -24.05 -2.96 16.85
N LEU A 34 -24.50 -3.03 15.59
CA LEU A 34 -25.67 -3.82 15.21
C LEU A 34 -25.38 -5.32 15.32
N PRO A 35 -26.40 -6.17 15.59
CA PRO A 35 -26.26 -7.61 15.46
C PRO A 35 -25.72 -8.00 14.08
N VAL A 36 -24.82 -8.98 14.03
CA VAL A 36 -24.17 -9.51 12.83
C VAL A 36 -23.21 -8.54 12.12
N LEU A 37 -23.59 -7.29 11.87
CA LEU A 37 -22.79 -6.28 11.15
C LEU A 37 -21.73 -5.60 12.04
N GLY A 38 -22.00 -5.48 13.34
CA GLY A 38 -21.20 -4.66 14.23
C GLY A 38 -21.32 -3.17 13.89
N ASN A 39 -20.18 -2.50 13.79
CA ASN A 39 -20.03 -1.06 13.61
C ASN A 39 -19.86 -0.66 12.12
N MET A 40 -19.99 -1.59 11.16
CA MET A 40 -19.74 -1.30 9.72
C MET A 40 -20.61 -0.14 9.21
N LEU A 41 -21.89 -0.07 9.60
CA LEU A 41 -22.78 1.01 9.17
C LEU A 41 -22.51 2.35 9.88
N GLN A 42 -21.65 2.36 10.90
CA GLN A 42 -21.17 3.60 11.54
C GLN A 42 -19.88 4.09 10.88
N LEU A 43 -19.18 3.24 10.11
CA LEU A 43 -17.98 3.55 9.33
C LEU A 43 -18.34 3.94 7.88
N LYS A 44 -19.35 4.80 7.72
CA LYS A 44 -19.85 5.24 6.41
C LYS A 44 -18.97 6.29 5.74
N GLU A 45 -18.13 6.99 6.50
CA GLU A 45 -17.27 8.04 5.95
C GLU A 45 -16.09 7.42 5.19
N MET A 46 -15.71 8.03 4.06
CA MET A 46 -14.42 7.78 3.36
C MET A 46 -13.19 8.09 4.25
N LYS A 47 -13.42 8.57 5.48
CA LYS A 47 -12.42 8.96 6.47
C LYS A 47 -12.71 8.26 7.81
N PRO A 48 -12.64 6.92 7.90
CA PRO A 48 -12.98 6.17 9.11
C PRO A 48 -12.16 6.60 10.34
N PHE A 49 -10.95 7.13 10.12
CA PHE A 49 -10.10 7.69 11.17
C PHE A 49 -10.75 8.85 11.94
N LYS A 50 -11.68 9.62 11.33
CA LYS A 50 -12.43 10.66 12.03
C LYS A 50 -13.43 10.07 13.02
N THR A 51 -14.15 9.04 12.61
CA THR A 51 -15.04 8.29 13.51
C THR A 51 -14.24 7.66 14.64
N PHE A 52 -13.05 7.12 14.33
CA PHE A 52 -12.18 6.56 15.36
C PHE A 52 -11.68 7.59 16.38
N ALA A 53 -11.38 8.82 15.95
CA ALA A 53 -11.04 9.92 16.84
C ALA A 53 -12.19 10.28 17.78
N LYS A 54 -13.40 10.46 17.23
CA LYS A 54 -14.60 10.76 18.04
C LYS A 54 -14.90 9.69 19.09
N TRP A 55 -14.79 8.40 18.73
CA TRP A 55 -14.98 7.33 19.71
C TRP A 55 -13.88 7.29 20.77
N ALA A 56 -12.66 7.75 20.48
CA ALA A 56 -11.61 7.81 21.49
C ALA A 56 -11.89 8.87 22.57
N GLU A 57 -12.57 9.96 22.21
CA GLU A 57 -13.00 10.99 23.17
C GLU A 57 -14.02 10.44 24.18
N GLU A 58 -14.91 9.55 23.75
CA GLU A 58 -15.98 8.99 24.58
C GLU A 58 -15.56 7.69 25.32
N TYR A 59 -14.84 6.80 24.65
CA TYR A 59 -14.51 5.46 25.16
C TYR A 59 -13.06 5.32 25.63
N GLY A 60 -12.26 6.36 25.47
CA GLY A 60 -10.85 6.41 25.85
C GLY A 60 -9.90 5.92 24.75
N PRO A 61 -8.59 5.87 25.06
CA PRO A 61 -7.54 5.66 24.06
C PRO A 61 -7.42 4.21 23.53
N ILE A 62 -8.14 3.27 24.14
CA ILE A 62 -8.21 1.86 23.73
C ILE A 62 -9.67 1.43 23.77
N TYR A 63 -10.22 1.03 22.63
CA TYR A 63 -11.56 0.48 22.56
C TYR A 63 -11.62 -0.59 21.47
N SER A 64 -12.70 -1.36 21.45
CA SER A 64 -12.93 -2.41 20.47
C SER A 64 -14.19 -2.15 19.65
N ILE A 65 -14.12 -2.49 18.37
CA ILE A 65 -15.24 -2.46 17.45
C ILE A 65 -15.40 -3.83 16.80
N ARG A 66 -16.56 -4.06 16.20
CA ARG A 66 -16.85 -5.24 15.38
C ARG A 66 -17.11 -4.82 13.95
N THR A 67 -16.57 -5.57 12.99
CA THR A 67 -16.89 -5.43 11.58
C THR A 67 -17.27 -6.80 11.05
N GLY A 68 -18.56 -7.06 10.95
CA GLY A 68 -19.08 -8.41 10.76
C GLY A 68 -18.67 -9.33 11.92
N ALA A 69 -18.05 -10.46 11.58
CA ALA A 69 -17.49 -11.43 12.52
C ALA A 69 -16.12 -11.03 13.09
N ASN A 70 -15.45 -10.02 12.52
CA ASN A 70 -14.13 -9.60 12.99
C ASN A 70 -14.27 -8.65 14.20
N ARG A 71 -13.42 -8.84 15.21
CA ARG A 71 -13.21 -7.87 16.29
C ARG A 71 -11.91 -7.12 16.01
N MET A 72 -11.97 -5.80 16.06
CA MET A 72 -10.81 -4.91 15.93
C MET A 72 -10.64 -4.14 17.24
N VAL A 73 -9.38 -3.95 17.66
CA VAL A 73 -9.03 -3.03 18.74
C VAL A 73 -8.41 -1.80 18.10
N VAL A 74 -8.93 -0.63 18.47
CA VAL A 74 -8.42 0.66 18.00
C VAL A 74 -7.58 1.27 19.10
N LEU A 75 -6.37 1.71 18.73
CA LEU A 75 -5.43 2.40 19.61
C LEU A 75 -5.36 3.85 19.16
N ASN A 76 -5.73 4.79 20.03
CA ASN A 76 -5.87 6.20 19.68
C ASN A 76 -5.16 7.13 20.67
N SER A 77 -3.95 6.75 21.08
CA SER A 77 -3.01 7.64 21.77
C SER A 77 -1.57 7.25 21.49
N ALA A 78 -0.66 8.23 21.55
CA ALA A 78 0.77 8.01 21.32
C ALA A 78 1.37 7.03 22.33
N THR A 79 0.98 7.13 23.61
CA THR A 79 1.47 6.25 24.68
C THR A 79 1.12 4.79 24.42
N VAL A 80 -0.15 4.52 24.06
CA VAL A 80 -0.62 3.16 23.78
C VAL A 80 -0.02 2.64 22.48
N ALA A 81 0.05 3.47 21.44
CA ALA A 81 0.67 3.10 20.18
C ALA A 81 2.15 2.74 20.36
N LYS A 82 2.89 3.49 21.18
CA LYS A 82 4.28 3.18 21.54
C LYS A 82 4.39 1.85 22.27
N GLU A 83 3.54 1.60 23.27
CA GLU A 83 3.57 0.32 23.99
C GLU A 83 3.28 -0.85 23.04
N ALA A 84 2.30 -0.71 22.16
CA ALA A 84 1.90 -1.75 21.21
C ALA A 84 2.98 -1.99 20.13
N LEU A 85 3.36 -0.94 19.40
CA LEU A 85 4.18 -1.03 18.18
C LEU A 85 5.70 -1.07 18.45
N VAL A 86 6.14 -0.69 19.66
CA VAL A 86 7.56 -0.72 20.03
C VAL A 86 7.80 -1.75 21.14
N THR A 87 7.21 -1.55 22.31
CA THR A 87 7.52 -2.37 23.49
C THR A 87 7.01 -3.81 23.36
N ARG A 88 5.81 -3.99 22.80
CA ARG A 88 5.12 -5.29 22.69
C ARG A 88 4.97 -5.76 21.23
N HIS A 89 5.75 -5.20 20.31
CA HIS A 89 5.58 -5.48 18.88
C HIS A 89 5.55 -6.97 18.58
N SER A 90 6.44 -7.76 19.17
CA SER A 90 6.52 -9.22 18.95
C SER A 90 5.22 -9.96 19.28
N SER A 91 4.39 -9.43 20.17
CA SER A 91 3.09 -10.01 20.54
C SER A 91 1.96 -9.65 19.57
N ILE A 92 2.17 -8.65 18.71
CA ILE A 92 1.17 -8.11 17.77
C ILE A 92 1.73 -7.95 16.34
N SER A 93 2.80 -8.68 16.01
CA SER A 93 3.55 -8.53 14.76
C SER A 93 2.89 -9.23 13.57
N ALA A 94 1.97 -10.15 13.82
CA ALA A 94 1.27 -10.90 12.78
C ALA A 94 0.40 -9.97 11.94
N LYS A 95 0.57 -10.01 10.62
CA LYS A 95 -0.18 -9.18 9.68
C LYS A 95 -1.26 -9.99 9.01
N LYS A 96 -2.50 -9.52 9.09
CA LYS A 96 -3.61 -10.08 8.30
C LYS A 96 -3.73 -9.29 7.00
N LEU A 97 -3.29 -9.89 5.91
CA LEU A 97 -3.54 -9.37 4.58
C LEU A 97 -5.03 -9.39 4.26
N SER A 98 -5.51 -8.33 3.58
CA SER A 98 -6.82 -8.38 2.97
C SER A 98 -6.80 -9.33 1.77
N ASN A 99 -7.96 -9.87 1.40
CA ASN A 99 -8.10 -10.67 0.19
C ASN A 99 -7.63 -9.90 -1.06
N ALA A 100 -7.90 -8.59 -1.12
CA ALA A 100 -7.46 -7.74 -2.23
C ALA A 100 -5.93 -7.67 -2.33
N VAL A 101 -5.26 -7.35 -1.22
CA VAL A 101 -3.79 -7.28 -1.18
C VAL A 101 -3.20 -8.66 -1.45
N THR A 102 -3.79 -9.73 -0.92
CA THR A 102 -3.31 -11.10 -1.15
C THR A 102 -3.34 -11.47 -2.63
N ILE A 103 -4.42 -11.16 -3.34
CA ILE A 103 -4.53 -11.42 -4.79
C ILE A 103 -3.52 -10.56 -5.55
N LEU A 104 -3.41 -9.27 -5.22
CA LEU A 104 -2.50 -8.37 -5.91
C LEU A 104 -1.04 -8.77 -5.71
N THR A 105 -0.64 -9.14 -4.50
CA THR A 105 0.79 -9.34 -4.15
C THR A 105 1.20 -10.80 -4.07
N ALA A 106 0.32 -11.74 -4.38
CA ALA A 106 0.50 -13.17 -4.10
C ALA A 106 0.91 -13.48 -2.64
N GLY A 107 0.72 -12.54 -1.71
CA GLY A 107 1.23 -12.63 -0.33
C GLY A 107 2.74 -12.45 -0.18
N LYS A 108 3.46 -11.94 -1.18
CA LYS A 108 4.94 -11.87 -1.26
C LYS A 108 5.52 -10.46 -1.18
N ILE A 109 4.81 -9.52 -0.56
CA ILE A 109 5.23 -8.12 -0.41
C ILE A 109 5.93 -7.89 0.93
N ILE A 110 7.07 -7.20 0.97
CA ILE A 110 7.86 -6.94 2.20
C ILE A 110 7.03 -6.17 3.22
N ALA A 111 6.37 -5.09 2.79
CA ALA A 111 5.61 -4.17 3.64
C ALA A 111 4.53 -4.87 4.48
N MET A 112 3.98 -5.99 3.97
CA MET A 112 2.89 -6.71 4.60
C MET A 112 3.18 -8.20 4.89
N SER A 113 4.42 -8.64 4.72
CA SER A 113 4.85 -9.99 5.11
C SER A 113 5.03 -10.12 6.63
N ASP A 114 4.77 -11.32 7.14
CA ASP A 114 5.15 -11.74 8.47
C ASP A 114 6.68 -11.87 8.58
N TYR A 115 7.20 -11.82 9.81
CA TYR A 115 8.62 -11.95 10.08
C TYR A 115 9.09 -13.41 9.86
N ASN A 116 9.45 -13.73 8.61
CA ASN A 116 9.98 -15.02 8.17
C ASN A 116 11.29 -14.84 7.38
N GLU A 117 11.88 -15.94 6.91
CA GLU A 117 13.15 -15.90 6.14
C GLU A 117 13.03 -15.11 4.83
N PHE A 118 11.90 -15.23 4.12
CA PHE A 118 11.64 -14.41 2.93
C PHE A 118 11.68 -12.91 3.26
N TYR A 119 10.96 -12.47 4.30
CA TYR A 119 10.95 -11.08 4.75
C TYR A 119 12.36 -10.59 5.11
N LYS A 120 13.12 -11.37 5.89
CA LYS A 120 14.48 -11.00 6.30
C LYS A 120 15.39 -10.82 5.08
N ASN A 121 15.35 -11.76 4.15
CA ASN A 121 16.20 -11.74 2.97
C ASN A 121 15.80 -10.62 2.00
N ALA A 122 14.52 -10.51 1.66
CA ALA A 122 14.01 -9.45 0.79
C ALA A 122 14.31 -8.05 1.35
N LYS A 123 14.06 -7.83 2.65
CA LYS A 123 14.37 -6.56 3.34
C LYS A 123 15.86 -6.25 3.34
N ARG A 124 16.72 -7.25 3.58
CA ARG A 124 18.18 -7.06 3.54
C ARG A 124 18.65 -6.63 2.15
N ASN A 125 18.16 -7.28 1.10
CA ASN A 125 18.51 -6.94 -0.28
C ASN A 125 17.98 -5.54 -0.66
N LEU A 126 16.77 -5.17 -0.22
CA LEU A 126 16.23 -3.81 -0.37
C LEU A 126 17.10 -2.75 0.32
N LEU A 127 17.56 -3.02 1.55
CA LEU A 127 18.49 -2.14 2.27
C LEU A 127 19.85 -2.03 1.57
N ASN A 128 20.37 -3.13 1.03
CA ASN A 128 21.67 -3.15 0.37
C ASN A 128 21.67 -2.48 -1.01
N SER A 129 20.50 -2.36 -1.65
CA SER A 129 20.40 -1.89 -3.03
C SER A 129 19.67 -0.56 -3.22
N ILE A 130 18.73 -0.20 -2.33
CA ILE A 130 17.98 1.05 -2.40
C ILE A 130 18.15 1.86 -1.11
N LEU A 131 17.70 1.33 0.04
CA LEU A 131 17.43 2.15 1.23
C LEU A 131 18.65 2.43 2.12
N GLY A 132 19.77 1.74 1.92
CA GLY A 132 20.97 1.88 2.75
C GLY A 132 21.67 3.23 2.58
N ALA A 133 22.27 3.76 3.66
CA ALA A 133 22.87 5.10 3.64
C ALA A 133 23.94 5.31 2.55
N ASN A 134 24.78 4.31 2.30
CA ASN A 134 25.80 4.38 1.24
C ASN A 134 25.18 4.32 -0.17
N VAL A 135 24.12 3.55 -0.33
CA VAL A 135 23.35 3.49 -1.58
C VAL A 135 22.68 4.84 -1.84
N GLN A 136 22.05 5.42 -0.83
CA GLN A 136 21.40 6.72 -0.94
C GLN A 136 22.39 7.84 -1.30
N LYS A 137 23.66 7.74 -0.85
CA LYS A 137 24.74 8.63 -1.33
C LYS A 137 25.07 8.38 -2.80
N ARG A 138 25.14 7.11 -3.24
CA ARG A 138 25.37 6.75 -4.65
C ARG A 138 24.26 7.27 -5.56
N TYR A 139 23.00 7.16 -5.15
CA TYR A 139 21.84 7.67 -5.91
C TYR A 139 21.57 9.17 -5.74
N ARG A 140 22.54 9.94 -5.24
CA ARG A 140 22.39 11.39 -5.15
C ARG A 140 22.13 12.03 -6.51
N PHE A 141 22.89 11.64 -7.54
CA PHE A 141 22.73 12.18 -8.89
C PHE A 141 21.34 11.92 -9.47
N LEU A 142 20.69 10.80 -9.13
CA LEU A 142 19.32 10.52 -9.57
C LEU A 142 18.30 11.47 -8.92
N ARG A 143 18.54 11.90 -7.67
CA ARG A 143 17.70 12.90 -7.01
C ARG A 143 17.95 14.29 -7.55
N ASP A 144 19.20 14.61 -7.88
CA ASP A 144 19.54 15.88 -8.52
C ASP A 144 18.84 15.99 -9.89
N ASP A 145 18.88 14.92 -10.69
CA ASP A 145 18.16 14.80 -11.97
C ASP A 145 16.62 14.88 -11.82
N MET A 146 16.04 14.26 -10.79
CA MET A 146 14.61 14.44 -10.45
C MET A 146 14.28 15.90 -10.10
N ILE A 147 15.15 16.58 -9.34
CA ILE A 147 14.96 17.99 -8.97
C ILE A 147 15.02 18.88 -10.22
N ASP A 148 15.98 18.61 -11.11
CA ASP A 148 16.11 19.32 -12.38
C ASP A 148 14.85 19.09 -13.25
N GLY A 149 14.34 17.87 -13.33
CA GLY A 149 13.09 17.55 -14.03
C GLY A 149 11.87 18.31 -13.47
N ILE A 150 11.73 18.39 -12.14
CA ILE A 150 10.68 19.21 -11.50
C ILE A 150 10.85 20.68 -11.89
N TYR A 151 12.08 21.20 -11.82
CA TYR A 151 12.39 22.59 -12.15
C TYR A 151 12.08 22.91 -13.62
N GLU A 152 12.44 22.04 -14.55
CA GLU A 152 12.16 22.19 -15.97
C GLU A 152 10.65 22.23 -16.26
N GLN A 153 9.87 21.34 -15.63
CA GLN A 153 8.41 21.33 -15.79
C GLN A 153 7.76 22.61 -15.24
N LEU A 154 8.22 23.10 -14.08
CA LEU A 154 7.75 24.36 -13.50
C LEU A 154 8.14 25.57 -14.37
N LEU A 155 9.37 25.59 -14.90
CA LEU A 155 9.82 26.62 -15.82
C LEU A 155 8.99 26.61 -17.10
N ALA A 156 8.73 25.44 -17.68
CA ALA A 156 7.91 25.30 -18.87
C ALA A 156 6.49 25.85 -18.63
N HIS A 157 5.87 25.49 -17.50
CA HIS A 157 4.56 26.02 -17.10
C HIS A 157 4.56 27.55 -16.97
N SER A 158 5.64 28.13 -16.42
CA SER A 158 5.76 29.58 -16.24
C SER A 158 6.01 30.36 -17.54
N ARG A 159 6.66 29.74 -18.51
CA ARG A 159 7.09 30.38 -19.77
C ARG A 159 6.05 30.26 -20.89
N ASP A 160 5.18 29.26 -20.84
CA ASP A 160 4.11 29.12 -21.82
C ASP A 160 2.98 30.11 -21.52
N ALA A 161 2.71 31.00 -22.48
CA ALA A 161 1.70 32.04 -22.39
C ALA A 161 0.27 31.51 -22.12
N HIS A 162 -0.01 30.24 -22.44
CA HIS A 162 -1.31 29.60 -22.23
C HIS A 162 -1.45 28.93 -20.86
N THR A 163 -0.34 28.70 -20.15
CA THR A 163 -0.32 28.04 -18.83
C THR A 163 0.19 28.92 -17.71
N SER A 164 0.92 30.00 -18.01
CA SER A 164 1.52 30.89 -17.02
C SER A 164 0.50 31.51 -16.05
N GLU A 165 -0.72 31.76 -16.51
CA GLU A 165 -1.83 32.28 -15.68
C GLU A 165 -2.68 31.16 -15.03
N LYS A 166 -2.41 29.89 -15.35
CA LYS A 166 -3.13 28.73 -14.81
C LYS A 166 -2.45 28.20 -13.56
N ALA A 167 -3.26 27.62 -12.67
CA ALA A 167 -2.76 26.91 -11.51
C ALA A 167 -1.82 25.76 -11.93
N VAL A 168 -0.73 25.59 -11.18
CA VAL A 168 0.22 24.48 -11.35
C VAL A 168 -0.39 23.22 -10.75
N ASP A 169 -0.40 22.12 -11.52
CA ASP A 169 -0.73 20.78 -10.99
C ASP A 169 0.52 20.11 -10.42
N PHE A 170 0.82 20.40 -9.15
CA PHE A 170 1.97 19.80 -8.45
C PHE A 170 1.87 18.28 -8.36
N ARG A 171 0.67 17.71 -8.31
CA ARG A 171 0.50 16.26 -8.25
C ARG A 171 1.06 15.62 -9.51
N ALA A 172 0.70 16.12 -10.68
CA ALA A 172 1.17 15.59 -11.96
C ALA A 172 2.70 15.62 -12.03
N ILE A 173 3.31 16.77 -11.71
CA ILE A 173 4.78 16.94 -11.73
C ILE A 173 5.47 15.95 -10.77
N PHE A 174 5.02 15.89 -9.52
CA PHE A 174 5.65 14.99 -8.53
C PHE A 174 5.44 13.52 -8.85
N GLN A 175 4.26 13.12 -9.35
CA GLN A 175 4.01 11.73 -9.73
C GLN A 175 4.95 11.28 -10.85
N THR A 176 5.10 12.08 -11.90
CA THR A 176 5.99 11.76 -13.02
C THR A 176 7.45 11.67 -12.57
N GLU A 177 7.96 12.67 -11.85
CA GLU A 177 9.39 12.74 -11.49
C GLU A 177 9.78 11.72 -10.41
N LEU A 178 8.92 11.49 -9.41
CA LEU A 178 9.18 10.44 -8.42
C LEU A 178 9.07 9.04 -9.02
N PHE A 179 8.18 8.83 -9.99
CA PHE A 179 8.10 7.55 -10.69
C PHE A 179 9.33 7.30 -11.57
N ARG A 180 9.82 8.33 -12.27
CA ARG A 180 11.11 8.28 -13.00
C ARG A 180 12.27 7.95 -12.07
N LEU A 181 12.35 8.62 -10.92
CA LEU A 181 13.37 8.34 -9.91
C LEU A 181 13.32 6.88 -9.45
N ALA A 182 12.12 6.38 -9.11
CA ALA A 182 11.94 5.00 -8.68
C ALA A 182 12.37 4.01 -9.79
N MET A 183 11.97 4.23 -11.04
CA MET A 183 12.42 3.41 -12.17
C MET A 183 13.95 3.42 -12.34
N LYS A 184 14.60 4.59 -12.24
CA LYS A 184 16.06 4.67 -12.32
C LYS A 184 16.75 3.91 -11.19
N GLN A 185 16.19 3.92 -9.97
CA GLN A 185 16.71 3.14 -8.85
C GLN A 185 16.47 1.63 -9.02
N ASP A 186 15.29 1.26 -9.50
CA ASP A 186 14.81 -0.12 -9.51
C ASP A 186 15.29 -0.88 -10.75
N LEU A 187 15.23 -0.23 -11.90
CA LEU A 187 15.49 -0.81 -13.21
C LEU A 187 16.85 -0.37 -13.76
N GLY A 188 17.32 0.82 -13.36
CA GLY A 188 18.58 1.42 -13.82
C GLY A 188 18.35 2.57 -14.80
N GLU A 189 17.15 2.68 -15.37
CA GLU A 189 16.74 3.75 -16.26
C GLU A 189 15.23 4.01 -16.13
N ALA A 190 14.79 5.18 -16.57
CA ALA A 190 13.37 5.49 -16.66
C ALA A 190 12.80 4.97 -17.98
N VAL A 191 11.71 4.20 -17.90
CA VAL A 191 11.01 3.69 -19.07
C VAL A 191 9.99 4.74 -19.53
N GLU A 192 10.38 5.58 -20.48
CA GLU A 192 9.51 6.65 -21.01
C GLU A 192 8.38 6.11 -21.90
N SER A 193 8.63 4.99 -22.60
CA SER A 193 7.62 4.29 -23.38
C SER A 193 7.94 2.80 -23.50
N LEU A 194 6.90 1.98 -23.65
CA LEU A 194 7.03 0.53 -23.70
C LEU A 194 6.06 -0.08 -24.71
N TYR A 195 6.56 -0.71 -25.77
CA TYR A 195 5.71 -1.54 -26.63
C TYR A 195 5.37 -2.85 -25.93
N VAL A 196 4.07 -3.16 -25.84
CA VAL A 196 3.57 -4.39 -25.23
C VAL A 196 2.75 -5.15 -26.27
N GLU A 197 3.27 -6.30 -26.71
CA GLU A 197 2.68 -7.11 -27.79
C GLU A 197 1.26 -7.55 -27.44
N GLU A 198 1.02 -8.01 -26.21
CA GLU A 198 -0.28 -8.46 -25.73
C GLU A 198 -1.33 -7.35 -25.72
N PHE A 199 -0.91 -6.09 -25.67
CA PHE A 199 -1.81 -4.93 -25.78
C PHE A 199 -1.87 -4.38 -27.21
N GLY A 200 -0.99 -4.81 -28.11
CA GLY A 200 -0.87 -4.32 -29.47
C GLY A 200 -0.58 -2.82 -29.56
N LYS A 201 0.07 -2.23 -28.54
CA LYS A 201 0.36 -0.80 -28.51
C LYS A 201 1.59 -0.44 -27.68
N THR A 202 2.13 0.74 -27.95
CA THR A 202 3.10 1.41 -27.10
C THR A 202 2.38 2.14 -25.98
N LEU A 203 2.80 1.88 -24.74
CA LEU A 203 2.38 2.57 -23.54
C LEU A 203 3.29 3.77 -23.28
N SER A 204 2.69 4.90 -22.96
CA SER A 204 3.39 6.05 -22.37
C SER A 204 3.76 5.82 -20.90
N ILE A 205 4.68 6.60 -20.37
CA ILE A 205 5.03 6.58 -18.93
C ILE A 205 3.79 6.75 -18.03
N ASP A 206 2.82 7.58 -18.41
CA ASP A 206 1.58 7.77 -17.64
C ASP A 206 0.70 6.53 -17.64
N GLU A 207 0.61 5.81 -18.76
CA GLU A 207 -0.11 4.54 -18.84
C GLU A 207 0.60 3.44 -18.06
N ILE A 208 1.94 3.41 -18.08
CA ILE A 208 2.75 2.50 -17.28
C ILE A 208 2.53 2.79 -15.78
N TYR A 209 2.64 4.05 -15.36
CA TYR A 209 2.37 4.49 -13.99
C TYR A 209 0.95 4.12 -13.55
N LYS A 210 -0.04 4.31 -14.42
CA LYS A 210 -1.42 3.92 -14.15
C LYS A 210 -1.54 2.42 -13.90
N ILE A 211 -0.97 1.58 -14.77
CA ILE A 211 -1.07 0.11 -14.69
C ILE A 211 -0.28 -0.44 -13.50
N LEU A 212 0.90 0.10 -13.22
CA LEU A 212 1.80 -0.40 -12.19
C LEU A 212 1.47 0.17 -10.81
N VAL A 213 0.96 1.40 -10.71
CA VAL A 213 0.81 2.08 -9.42
C VAL A 213 -0.65 2.42 -9.14
N VAL A 214 -1.27 3.28 -9.97
CA VAL A 214 -2.60 3.84 -9.66
C VAL A 214 -3.68 2.76 -9.56
N ASP A 215 -3.76 1.88 -10.55
CA ASP A 215 -4.82 0.87 -10.62
C ASP A 215 -4.65 -0.21 -9.52
N PRO A 216 -3.44 -0.75 -9.25
CA PRO A 216 -3.21 -1.64 -8.11
C PRO A 216 -3.45 -0.99 -6.74
N VAL A 217 -3.04 0.27 -6.53
CA VAL A 217 -3.31 0.99 -5.27
C VAL A 217 -4.82 1.18 -5.05
N LYS A 218 -5.57 1.51 -6.10
CA LYS A 218 -7.05 1.53 -6.04
C LYS A 218 -7.63 0.13 -5.79
N GLY A 219 -7.03 -0.89 -6.39
CA GLY A 219 -7.42 -2.29 -6.21
C GLY A 219 -7.19 -2.78 -4.78
N SER A 220 -6.12 -2.35 -4.10
CA SER A 220 -5.80 -2.77 -2.74
C SER A 220 -6.80 -2.25 -1.71
N ALA A 221 -7.44 -1.12 -2.00
CA ALA A 221 -8.55 -0.56 -1.22
C ALA A 221 -9.91 -1.26 -1.47
N ALA A 222 -9.98 -2.19 -2.44
CA ALA A 222 -11.21 -2.94 -2.69
C ALA A 222 -11.55 -3.86 -1.51
N VAL A 223 -12.80 -3.83 -1.09
CA VAL A 223 -13.28 -4.56 0.09
C VAL A 223 -13.94 -5.87 -0.34
N ASP A 224 -13.42 -6.99 0.14
CA ASP A 224 -14.10 -8.28 -0.02
C ASP A 224 -15.02 -8.53 1.17
N TRP A 225 -16.33 -8.46 0.95
CA TRP A 225 -17.33 -8.62 2.00
C TRP A 225 -17.21 -9.99 2.73
N ARG A 226 -16.65 -11.01 2.08
CA ARG A 226 -16.42 -12.34 2.65
C ARG A 226 -15.44 -12.34 3.83
N GLU A 227 -14.61 -11.31 3.95
CA GLU A 227 -13.69 -11.14 5.08
C GLU A 227 -14.44 -10.83 6.38
N PHE A 228 -15.59 -10.16 6.27
CA PHE A 228 -16.43 -9.78 7.40
C PHE A 228 -17.45 -10.87 7.74
N PHE A 229 -17.79 -11.75 6.78
CA PHE A 229 -18.77 -12.81 6.97
C PHE A 229 -18.18 -14.20 6.61
N PRO A 230 -17.27 -14.76 7.44
CA PRO A 230 -16.59 -16.01 7.14
C PRO A 230 -17.51 -17.21 6.88
N TYR A 231 -18.69 -17.22 7.48
CA TYR A 231 -19.71 -18.25 7.30
C TYR A 231 -20.38 -18.20 5.91
N LEU A 232 -20.17 -17.13 5.14
CA LEU A 232 -20.62 -16.96 3.75
C LEU A 232 -19.48 -17.13 2.74
N LYS A 233 -18.29 -17.57 3.15
CA LYS A 233 -17.12 -17.75 2.25
C LYS A 233 -17.38 -18.68 1.07
N TRP A 234 -18.35 -19.58 1.17
CA TRP A 234 -18.76 -20.49 0.10
C TRP A 234 -19.45 -19.77 -1.07
N ILE A 235 -19.97 -18.55 -0.87
CA ILE A 235 -20.55 -17.74 -1.94
C ILE A 235 -19.39 -17.10 -2.72
N PRO A 236 -19.28 -17.34 -4.04
CA PRO A 236 -18.22 -16.75 -4.83
C PRO A 236 -18.46 -15.25 -5.02
N ASN A 237 -17.41 -14.45 -4.85
CA ASN A 237 -17.41 -13.03 -5.21
C ASN A 237 -16.68 -12.85 -6.54
N ARG A 238 -17.27 -13.35 -7.63
CA ARG A 238 -16.61 -13.44 -8.95
C ARG A 238 -16.16 -12.08 -9.47
N ALA A 239 -17.04 -11.08 -9.46
CA ALA A 239 -16.73 -9.74 -9.94
C ALA A 239 -15.54 -9.11 -9.21
N PHE A 240 -15.42 -9.31 -7.88
CA PHE A 240 -14.26 -8.86 -7.11
C PHE A 240 -12.98 -9.57 -7.55
N THR A 241 -13.02 -10.90 -7.63
CA THR A 241 -11.85 -11.70 -8.01
C THR A 241 -11.40 -11.41 -9.44
N GLU A 242 -12.32 -11.40 -10.40
CA GLU A 242 -12.06 -11.12 -11.83
C GLU A 242 -11.46 -9.74 -12.01
N ARG A 243 -12.00 -8.72 -11.35
CA ARG A 243 -11.46 -7.35 -11.40
C ARG A 243 -10.01 -7.30 -10.92
N LEU A 244 -9.70 -7.93 -9.79
CA LEU A 244 -8.33 -7.93 -9.26
C LEU A 244 -7.38 -8.78 -10.12
N GLN A 245 -7.84 -9.92 -10.63
CA GLN A 245 -7.06 -10.74 -11.56
C GLN A 245 -6.73 -9.98 -12.85
N GLN A 246 -7.63 -9.14 -13.36
CA GLN A 246 -7.34 -8.26 -14.50
C GLN A 246 -6.22 -7.25 -14.18
N LEU A 247 -6.20 -6.69 -12.96
CA LEU A 247 -5.11 -5.80 -12.53
C LEU A 247 -3.78 -6.55 -12.44
N VAL A 248 -3.77 -7.73 -11.82
CA VAL A 248 -2.60 -8.61 -11.73
C VAL A 248 -2.09 -8.98 -13.11
N TYR A 249 -2.99 -9.36 -14.02
CA TYR A 249 -2.65 -9.71 -15.40
C TYR A 249 -1.97 -8.55 -16.12
N LYS A 250 -2.59 -7.36 -16.13
CA LYS A 250 -2.02 -6.19 -16.80
C LYS A 250 -0.66 -5.80 -16.23
N ARG A 251 -0.53 -5.76 -14.90
CA ARG A 251 0.74 -5.48 -14.23
C ARG A 251 1.80 -6.50 -14.63
N ARG A 252 1.46 -7.79 -14.60
CA ARG A 252 2.39 -8.88 -14.91
C ARG A 252 2.96 -8.72 -16.32
N ILE A 253 2.11 -8.53 -17.33
CA ILE A 253 2.55 -8.33 -18.72
C ILE A 253 3.50 -7.14 -18.84
N VAL A 254 3.16 -5.99 -18.24
CA VAL A 254 4.02 -4.80 -18.29
C VAL A 254 5.36 -5.03 -17.58
N MET A 255 5.36 -5.66 -16.40
CA MET A 255 6.58 -5.97 -15.65
C MET A 255 7.46 -7.00 -16.35
N GLU A 256 6.86 -8.05 -16.94
CA GLU A 256 7.58 -9.06 -17.71
C GLU A 256 8.32 -8.41 -18.89
N GLU A 257 7.64 -7.52 -19.62
CA GLU A 257 8.22 -6.81 -20.77
C GLU A 257 9.33 -5.82 -20.35
N ILE A 258 9.13 -5.06 -19.28
CA ILE A 258 10.18 -4.19 -18.71
C ILE A 258 11.41 -5.01 -18.30
N ILE A 259 11.22 -6.06 -17.50
CA ILE A 259 12.35 -6.89 -17.02
C ILE A 259 13.06 -7.56 -18.18
N ARG A 260 12.33 -8.00 -19.21
CA ARG A 260 12.90 -8.58 -20.42
C ARG A 260 13.83 -7.58 -21.13
N GLN A 261 13.38 -6.34 -21.35
CA GLN A 261 14.22 -5.30 -21.95
C GLN A 261 15.45 -5.00 -21.08
N GLN A 262 15.27 -4.87 -19.77
CA GLN A 262 16.38 -4.61 -18.85
C GLN A 262 17.42 -5.74 -18.83
N LYS A 263 16.99 -7.00 -18.85
CA LYS A 263 17.90 -8.15 -18.99
C LYS A 263 18.70 -8.09 -20.31
N GLN A 264 18.10 -7.62 -21.40
CA GLN A 264 18.81 -7.42 -22.68
C GLN A 264 19.85 -6.28 -22.60
N HIS A 265 19.50 -5.15 -21.97
CA HIS A 265 20.44 -4.05 -21.74
C HIS A 265 21.64 -4.48 -20.88
N LEU A 266 21.40 -5.28 -19.83
CA LEU A 266 22.45 -5.84 -18.99
C LEU A 266 23.36 -6.80 -19.77
N ALA A 267 22.79 -7.66 -20.62
CA ALA A 267 23.56 -8.56 -21.48
C ALA A 267 24.40 -7.79 -22.54
N ALA A 268 23.94 -6.62 -22.97
CA ALA A 268 24.67 -5.73 -23.87
C ALA A 268 25.78 -4.90 -23.18
N GLY A 269 26.00 -5.10 -21.87
CA GLY A 269 27.07 -4.45 -21.12
C GLY A 269 26.66 -3.17 -20.40
N SER A 270 25.36 -2.90 -20.21
CA SER A 270 24.91 -1.79 -19.35
C SER A 270 25.40 -1.98 -17.92
N VAL A 271 26.04 -0.94 -17.36
CA VAL A 271 26.72 -0.98 -16.05
C VAL A 271 25.87 -0.32 -14.95
N THR A 272 24.63 0.08 -15.25
CA THR A 272 23.84 0.86 -14.29
C THR A 272 23.37 -0.01 -13.12
N LYS A 273 23.89 0.31 -11.92
CA LYS A 273 23.50 -0.35 -10.68
C LYS A 273 22.05 -0.06 -10.32
N SER A 274 21.22 -1.09 -10.36
CA SER A 274 19.80 -1.02 -10.03
C SER A 274 19.37 -2.12 -9.05
N TYR A 275 18.17 -2.00 -8.49
CA TYR A 275 17.61 -3.03 -7.62
C TYR A 275 17.43 -4.36 -8.34
N LEU A 276 16.90 -4.34 -9.57
CA LEU A 276 16.76 -5.52 -10.42
C LEU A 276 18.12 -6.19 -10.65
N GLN A 277 19.17 -5.42 -10.97
CA GLN A 277 20.51 -5.98 -11.15
C GLN A 277 21.03 -6.63 -9.86
N HIS A 278 20.84 -5.98 -8.72
CA HIS A 278 21.21 -6.55 -7.42
C HIS A 278 20.46 -7.86 -7.14
N LEU A 279 19.14 -7.89 -7.37
CA LEU A 279 18.34 -9.10 -7.16
C LEU A 279 18.72 -10.25 -8.10
N LEU A 280 19.17 -9.95 -9.33
CA LEU A 280 19.57 -10.96 -10.31
C LEU A 280 20.97 -11.56 -10.04
N PHE A 281 21.92 -10.78 -9.53
CA PHE A 281 23.33 -11.19 -9.48
C PHE A 281 23.95 -11.20 -8.08
N GLU A 282 23.41 -10.43 -7.14
CA GLU A 282 24.00 -10.23 -5.81
C GLU A 282 23.11 -10.75 -4.67
N ALA A 283 21.85 -11.11 -4.97
CA ALA A 283 20.95 -11.66 -3.98
C ALA A 283 21.49 -12.97 -3.42
N ASP A 284 21.44 -13.08 -2.09
CA ASP A 284 21.97 -14.21 -1.34
C ASP A 284 20.95 -15.34 -1.12
N PHE A 285 19.88 -15.34 -1.91
CA PHE A 285 18.85 -16.39 -1.92
C PHE A 285 18.19 -16.47 -3.29
N ALA A 286 17.69 -17.67 -3.63
CA ALA A 286 16.97 -17.89 -4.88
C ALA A 286 15.58 -17.25 -4.83
N LEU A 287 15.28 -16.42 -5.82
CA LEU A 287 13.96 -15.83 -6.06
C LEU A 287 13.29 -16.54 -7.22
N SER A 288 12.00 -16.85 -7.09
CA SER A 288 11.19 -17.16 -8.28
C SER A 288 10.99 -15.90 -9.12
N ASP A 289 10.65 -16.05 -10.41
CA ASP A 289 10.35 -14.91 -11.28
C ASP A 289 9.19 -14.06 -10.72
N GLU A 290 8.19 -14.68 -10.09
CA GLU A 290 7.08 -13.98 -9.44
C GLU A 290 7.55 -13.16 -8.24
N GLU A 291 8.42 -13.71 -7.39
CA GLU A 291 8.96 -12.99 -6.24
C GLU A 291 9.87 -11.84 -6.68
N LEU A 292 10.75 -12.06 -7.66
CA LEU A 292 11.57 -11.00 -8.27
C LEU A 292 10.69 -9.84 -8.78
N MET A 293 9.66 -10.16 -9.57
CA MET A 293 8.73 -9.17 -10.11
C MET A 293 8.02 -8.39 -9.01
N ILE A 294 7.55 -9.06 -7.95
CA ILE A 294 6.83 -8.41 -6.85
C ILE A 294 7.75 -7.50 -6.06
N LEU A 295 9.00 -7.90 -5.80
CA LEU A 295 9.96 -7.07 -5.07
C LEU A 295 10.31 -5.79 -5.82
N VAL A 296 10.57 -5.89 -7.13
CA VAL A 296 10.83 -4.71 -7.98
C VAL A 296 9.58 -3.84 -8.11
N TRP A 297 8.40 -4.45 -8.23
CA TRP A 297 7.15 -3.70 -8.32
C TRP A 297 6.79 -2.98 -7.01
N GLU A 298 7.07 -3.59 -5.85
CA GLU A 298 6.80 -3.00 -4.55
C GLU A 298 7.50 -1.66 -4.38
N SER A 299 8.78 -1.56 -4.74
CA SER A 299 9.55 -0.30 -4.66
C SER A 299 9.02 0.77 -5.62
N LEU A 300 8.57 0.40 -6.82
CA LEU A 300 7.93 1.34 -7.76
C LEU A 300 6.64 1.96 -7.20
N VAL A 301 5.85 1.18 -6.45
CA VAL A 301 4.59 1.66 -5.85
C VAL A 301 4.85 2.66 -4.71
N GLU A 302 5.98 2.56 -4.00
CA GLU A 302 6.32 3.45 -2.89
C GLU A 302 6.43 4.93 -3.33
N ALA A 303 6.77 5.19 -4.59
CA ALA A 303 6.86 6.54 -5.16
C ALA A 303 5.57 7.37 -4.99
N ASP A 304 4.38 6.76 -5.12
CA ASP A 304 3.10 7.47 -5.01
C ASP A 304 2.86 8.04 -3.61
N THR A 305 3.30 7.33 -2.57
CA THR A 305 3.17 7.82 -1.18
C THR A 305 3.99 9.10 -0.95
N THR A 306 5.17 9.17 -1.56
CA THR A 306 6.03 10.36 -1.51
C THR A 306 5.43 11.51 -2.32
N ALA A 307 4.84 11.21 -3.48
CA ALA A 307 4.17 12.22 -4.32
C ALA A 307 2.98 12.85 -3.59
N VAL A 308 2.15 12.04 -2.93
CA VAL A 308 1.03 12.53 -2.10
C VAL A 308 1.54 13.39 -0.93
N ALA A 309 2.61 12.98 -0.25
CA ALA A 309 3.17 13.77 0.85
C ALA A 309 3.73 15.12 0.37
N ALA A 310 4.42 15.15 -0.77
CA ALA A 310 4.94 16.37 -1.38
C ALA A 310 3.80 17.31 -1.83
N GLU A 311 2.74 16.77 -2.42
CA GLU A 311 1.53 17.52 -2.78
C GLU A 311 0.93 18.22 -1.53
N TRP A 312 0.75 17.49 -0.43
CA TRP A 312 0.25 18.06 0.82
C TRP A 312 1.20 19.11 1.41
N ALA A 313 2.51 18.91 1.32
CA ALA A 313 3.48 19.90 1.76
C ALA A 313 3.34 21.21 0.99
N MET A 314 3.24 21.14 -0.36
CA MET A 314 3.02 22.33 -1.19
C MET A 314 1.68 23.01 -0.89
N TYR A 315 0.63 22.22 -0.65
CA TYR A 315 -0.67 22.74 -0.26
C TYR A 315 -0.61 23.52 1.07
N GLU A 316 0.02 22.97 2.10
CA GLU A 316 0.14 23.64 3.39
C GLU A 316 1.06 24.87 3.32
N LEU A 317 2.19 24.78 2.60
CA LEU A 317 3.07 25.94 2.39
C LEU A 317 2.34 27.08 1.66
N SER A 318 1.53 26.78 0.65
CA SER A 318 0.76 27.80 -0.08
C SER A 318 -0.23 28.59 0.78
N LYS A 319 -0.67 28.01 1.91
CA LYS A 319 -1.57 28.66 2.87
C LYS A 319 -0.84 29.43 3.96
N HIS A 320 0.47 29.22 4.10
CA HIS A 320 1.26 29.75 5.21
C HIS A 320 2.53 30.44 4.69
N PRO A 321 2.41 31.62 4.05
CA PRO A 321 3.54 32.33 3.45
C PRO A 321 4.69 32.65 4.41
N GLN A 322 4.42 32.77 5.71
CA GLN A 322 5.43 32.99 6.74
C GLN A 322 6.32 31.78 7.02
N ILE A 323 5.95 30.59 6.54
CA ILE A 323 6.71 29.34 6.67
C ILE A 323 7.53 29.06 5.39
N GLN A 324 7.06 29.57 4.24
CA GLN A 324 7.69 29.42 2.92
C GLN A 324 9.01 30.20 2.83
#